data_AF-A0ABD3N4V1-F1
#
_entry.id   AF-A0ABD3N4V1-F1
#
_cell.length_a   1.000
_cell.length_b   1.000
_cell.length_c   1.000
_cell.angle_alpha   90.00
_cell.angle_beta   90.00
_cell.angle_gamma   90.00
#
_symmetry.space_group_name_H-M   'P 1'
#
loop_
_entity.id
_entity.type
_entity.pdbx_description
1 polymer ?
#
loop_
_entity_poly.entity_id
_entity_poly.type
_entity_poly.pdbx_seq_one_letter_code
_entity_poly.pdbx_strand_id
1 'polypeptide(L)'
;MSNLYELSIQLRKLQADKNEKANEIDRLERQLRILSELKGISVSDLQRSLREACEAEAHGELRALVGTLQARVDGLRLGGGRGGGGGAGGGTKVDEGNKLPSQERFNQESAARARAALELRIGELEEIDSNLRLELDSVYRSYHTLTEKNTLLETQLLHQKAQLEQWESRWKAKEEEEINRSSIVPVTEQSSGSYNFSEFAKPLESAALIHVPSQAQIDIENRLIAAETALNGEKQQRSILQSQLTSAQKTYQIKEEQYQHRIQFFEEQVRDLEQQLSSLYTAFGIMQDDNKVERSEMEVWKNSLLESDAALAKEEAVREAKKYDAAEAMQLSERESEQSITTPHKSTDRSHRRTVKKGSRRSVRAIDPPSSNERSAVQPATNEPIATGVLLLLLDNEGKPLQPNANPLPSSPRQRSFLGLKASHSTSEASSKFTKQYCVLHGANGLYQLRYGESSTSPVSGVHEFITAGVSSVEHTSRSSCQPFGFEIVINPSFSDSPTLCCAAESESDFMMWMSALSSVTEGSIDCQNETALVPMSR
;
A
#
# COMPACT_ATOMS: atom_id res chain seq x y z
N MET A 1 24.47 14.93 57.12
CA MET A 1 24.57 14.58 55.69
C MET A 1 23.21 14.46 54.97
N SER A 2 22.10 14.26 55.68
CA SER A 2 20.75 14.10 55.11
C SER A 2 20.22 15.32 54.34
N ASN A 3 20.55 16.54 54.80
CA ASN A 3 20.04 17.79 54.23
C ASN A 3 20.53 18.05 52.79
N LEU A 4 21.73 17.59 52.44
CA LEU A 4 22.32 17.78 51.12
C LEU A 4 21.71 16.82 50.07
N TYR A 5 21.36 15.62 50.51
CA TYR A 5 20.67 14.62 49.70
C TYR A 5 19.24 15.07 49.37
N GLU A 6 18.54 15.64 50.36
CA GLU A 6 17.18 16.15 50.18
C GLU A 6 17.14 17.37 49.24
N LEU A 7 18.11 18.29 49.36
CA LEU A 7 18.33 19.37 48.40
C LEU A 7 18.60 18.85 46.97
N SER A 8 19.35 17.75 46.82
CA SER A 8 19.63 17.18 45.50
C SER A 8 18.39 16.58 44.83
N ILE A 9 17.48 15.99 45.62
CA ILE A 9 16.20 15.47 45.14
C ILE A 9 15.28 16.62 44.72
N GLN A 10 15.21 17.67 45.54
CA GLN A 10 14.42 18.87 45.22
C GLN A 10 14.94 19.55 43.94
N LEU A 11 16.26 19.64 43.76
CA LEU A 11 16.87 20.20 42.56
C LEU A 11 16.52 19.38 41.32
N ARG A 12 16.57 18.04 41.41
CA ARG A 12 16.21 17.14 40.30
C ARG A 12 14.73 17.25 39.96
N LYS A 13 13.86 17.39 40.96
CA LYS A 13 12.42 17.59 40.78
C LYS A 13 12.13 18.93 40.10
N LEU A 14 12.80 20.00 40.52
CA LEU A 14 12.70 21.31 39.88
C LEU A 14 13.23 21.31 38.44
N GLN A 15 14.30 20.57 38.16
CA GLN A 15 14.81 20.41 36.79
C GLN A 15 13.84 19.61 35.90
N ALA A 16 13.22 18.55 36.43
CA ALA A 16 12.21 17.79 35.71
C ALA A 16 10.98 18.65 35.39
N ASP A 17 10.46 19.39 36.37
CA ASP A 17 9.32 20.30 36.19
C ASP A 17 9.66 21.42 35.20
N LYS A 18 10.86 22.00 35.28
CA LYS A 18 11.34 22.99 34.30
C LYS A 18 11.38 22.44 32.88
N ASN A 19 11.86 21.20 32.70
CA ASN A 19 11.90 20.57 31.38
C ASN A 19 10.49 20.26 30.85
N GLU A 20 9.58 19.84 31.73
CA GLU A 20 8.17 19.62 31.39
C GLU A 20 7.49 20.92 30.94
N LYS A 21 7.71 22.02 31.67
CA LYS A 21 7.20 23.35 31.28
C LYS A 21 7.80 23.84 29.96
N ALA A 22 9.09 23.60 29.71
CA ALA A 22 9.73 23.95 28.45
C ALA A 22 9.09 23.19 27.26
N ASN A 23 8.85 21.89 27.42
CA ASN A 23 8.19 21.07 26.40
C ASN A 23 6.75 21.53 26.14
N GLU A 24 6.01 21.93 27.17
CA GLU A 24 4.65 22.45 27.00
C GLU A 24 4.64 23.82 26.30
N ILE A 25 5.63 24.69 26.58
CA ILE A 25 5.80 25.94 25.84
C ILE A 25 6.05 25.66 24.36
N ASP A 26 6.97 24.75 24.01
CA ASP A 26 7.25 24.38 22.62
C ASP A 26 6.01 23.82 21.89
N ARG A 27 5.20 23.03 22.61
CA ARG A 27 3.93 22.49 22.10
C ARG A 27 2.94 23.61 21.81
N LEU A 28 2.75 24.54 22.76
CA LEU A 28 1.83 25.66 22.63
C LEU A 28 2.28 26.62 21.52
N GLU A 29 3.58 26.85 21.35
CA GLU A 29 4.14 27.64 20.25
C GLU A 29 3.90 26.99 18.88
N ARG A 30 4.06 25.66 18.75
CA ARG A 30 3.68 24.96 17.51
C ARG A 30 2.20 25.08 17.22
N GLN A 31 1.34 24.90 18.23
CA GLN A 31 -0.10 25.06 18.06
C GLN A 31 -0.47 26.48 17.62
N LEU A 32 0.14 27.50 18.22
CA LEU A 32 -0.05 28.89 17.80
C LEU A 32 0.45 29.16 16.39
N ARG A 33 1.56 28.55 15.97
CA ARG A 33 2.09 28.65 14.61
C ARG A 33 1.12 28.05 13.58
N ILE A 34 0.65 26.82 13.83
CA ILE A 34 -0.35 26.16 12.99
C ILE A 34 -1.64 26.98 12.94
N LEU A 35 -2.13 27.45 14.08
CA LEU A 35 -3.32 28.31 14.13
C LEU A 35 -3.09 29.64 13.42
N SER A 36 -1.88 30.20 13.42
CA SER A 36 -1.54 31.42 12.68
C SER A 36 -1.43 31.20 11.18
N GLU A 37 -0.97 30.04 10.73
CA GLU A 37 -0.95 29.64 9.31
C GLU A 37 -2.36 29.37 8.79
N LEU A 38 -3.24 28.84 9.64
CA LEU A 38 -4.67 28.69 9.35
C LEU A 38 -5.45 30.01 9.44
N LYS A 39 -4.89 31.04 10.11
CA LYS A 39 -5.49 32.38 10.26
C LYS A 39 -5.24 33.22 9.01
N GLY A 40 -5.78 32.77 7.89
CA GLY A 40 -5.67 33.44 6.60
C GLY A 40 -6.43 32.72 5.48
N ILE A 41 -6.74 31.44 5.69
CA ILE A 41 -7.53 30.63 4.75
C ILE A 41 -8.92 30.49 5.38
N SER A 42 -9.86 31.31 4.92
CA SER A 42 -11.25 31.15 5.36
C SER A 42 -11.81 29.84 4.79
N VAL A 43 -12.77 29.23 5.50
CA VAL A 43 -13.56 28.12 4.97
C VAL A 43 -14.24 28.50 3.65
N SER A 44 -14.58 29.78 3.47
CA SER A 44 -15.13 30.29 2.21
C SER A 44 -14.12 30.32 1.06
N ASP A 45 -12.83 30.51 1.33
CA ASP A 45 -11.77 30.47 0.32
C ASP A 45 -11.47 29.02 -0.11
N LEU A 46 -11.48 28.07 0.81
CA LEU A 46 -11.40 26.64 0.49
C LEU A 46 -12.62 26.17 -0.32
N GLN A 47 -13.82 26.60 0.06
CA GLN A 47 -15.04 26.30 -0.70
C GLN A 47 -15.03 26.94 -2.09
N ARG A 48 -14.47 28.15 -2.25
CA ARG A 48 -14.30 28.79 -3.55
C ARG A 48 -13.30 28.03 -4.42
N SER A 49 -12.13 27.68 -3.87
CA SER A 49 -11.11 26.93 -4.59
C SER A 49 -11.58 25.54 -5.01
N LEU A 50 -12.34 24.86 -4.16
CA LEU A 50 -12.92 23.55 -4.48
C LEU A 50 -13.98 23.67 -5.58
N ARG A 51 -14.83 24.71 -5.53
CA ARG A 51 -15.83 24.96 -6.56
C ARG A 51 -15.19 25.29 -7.91
N GLU A 52 -14.17 26.13 -7.93
CA GLU A 52 -13.42 26.47 -9.15
C GLU A 52 -12.74 25.23 -9.76
N ALA A 53 -12.20 24.34 -8.93
CA ALA A 53 -11.61 23.08 -9.39
C ALA A 53 -12.66 22.14 -10.03
N CYS A 54 -13.81 21.94 -9.37
CA CYS A 54 -14.91 21.13 -9.90
C CYS A 54 -15.52 21.72 -11.19
N GLU A 55 -15.66 23.05 -11.27
CA GLU A 55 -16.15 23.72 -12.49
C GLU A 55 -15.15 23.58 -13.64
N ALA A 56 -13.84 23.71 -13.37
CA ALA A 56 -12.80 23.52 -14.38
C ALA A 56 -12.76 22.08 -14.92
N GLU A 57 -12.93 21.09 -14.05
CA GLU A 57 -13.01 19.67 -14.43
C GLU A 57 -14.25 19.38 -15.29
N ALA A 58 -15.43 19.84 -14.86
CA ALA A 58 -16.66 19.71 -15.63
C ALA A 58 -16.57 20.41 -17.00
N HIS A 59 -15.94 21.58 -17.08
CA HIS A 59 -15.69 22.26 -18.35
C HIS A 59 -14.68 21.51 -19.24
N GLY A 60 -13.68 20.85 -18.64
CA GLY A 60 -12.73 19.98 -19.33
C GLY A 60 -13.42 18.77 -19.98
N GLU A 61 -14.26 18.08 -19.22
CA GLU A 61 -15.06 16.94 -19.70
C GLU A 61 -16.03 17.34 -20.82
N LEU A 62 -16.72 18.47 -20.65
CA LEU A 62 -17.67 18.97 -21.64
C LEU A 62 -16.96 19.35 -22.95
N ARG A 63 -15.76 19.94 -22.87
CA ARG A 63 -14.92 20.26 -24.04
C ARG A 63 -14.44 18.99 -24.75
N ALA A 64 -14.08 17.95 -24.00
CA ALA A 64 -13.71 16.66 -24.56
C ALA A 64 -14.90 16.02 -25.32
N LEU A 65 -16.09 16.00 -24.71
CA LEU A 65 -17.32 15.50 -25.34
C LEU A 65 -17.69 16.25 -26.63
N VAL A 66 -17.60 17.59 -26.61
CA VAL A 66 -17.83 18.42 -27.80
C VAL A 66 -16.80 18.10 -28.89
N GLY A 67 -15.53 17.90 -28.54
CA GLY A 67 -14.50 17.48 -29.49
C GLY A 67 -14.82 16.13 -30.15
N THR A 68 -15.27 15.14 -29.37
CA THR A 68 -15.64 13.82 -29.87
C THR A 68 -16.88 13.88 -30.77
N LEU A 69 -17.87 14.70 -30.42
CA LEU A 69 -19.07 14.91 -31.23
C LEU A 69 -18.75 15.64 -32.54
N GLN A 70 -17.89 16.65 -32.49
CA GLN A 70 -17.42 17.37 -33.67
C GLN A 70 -16.71 16.43 -34.65
N ALA A 71 -15.76 15.61 -34.15
CA ALA A 71 -15.04 14.63 -34.97
C ALA A 71 -15.99 13.60 -35.62
N ARG A 72 -17.06 13.22 -34.92
CA ARG A 72 -18.08 12.29 -35.42
C ARG A 72 -18.98 12.93 -36.49
N VAL A 73 -19.33 14.20 -36.34
CA VAL A 73 -20.07 14.98 -37.35
C VAL A 73 -19.22 15.19 -38.60
N ASP A 74 -17.94 15.50 -38.45
CA ASP A 74 -17.01 15.68 -39.57
C ASP A 74 -16.77 14.35 -40.31
N GLY A 75 -16.66 13.24 -39.58
CA GLY A 75 -16.60 11.90 -40.17
C GLY A 75 -17.85 11.52 -40.98
N LEU A 76 -19.04 11.92 -40.52
CA LEU A 76 -20.30 11.70 -41.23
C LEU A 76 -20.45 12.62 -42.46
N ARG A 77 -19.96 13.86 -42.39
CA ARG A 77 -19.92 14.77 -43.55
C ARG A 77 -18.98 14.29 -44.65
N LEU A 78 -17.86 13.67 -44.29
CA LEU A 78 -16.88 13.12 -45.23
C LEU A 78 -17.28 11.73 -45.79
N GLY A 79 -18.20 11.01 -45.14
CA GLY A 79 -18.70 9.70 -45.57
C GLY A 79 -19.91 9.71 -46.52
N GLY A 80 -20.51 10.87 -46.81
CA GLY A 80 -21.78 10.98 -47.54
C GLY A 80 -21.70 11.08 -49.07
N GLY A 81 -20.53 10.97 -49.70
CA GLY A 81 -20.35 11.30 -51.12
C GLY A 81 -19.72 10.21 -51.98
N ARG A 82 -20.49 9.19 -52.39
CA ARG A 82 -20.27 8.27 -53.55
C ARG A 82 -21.22 7.07 -53.38
N GLY A 83 -22.10 6.67 -54.28
CA GLY A 83 -22.52 7.09 -55.61
C GLY A 83 -23.65 6.11 -56.01
N GLY A 84 -24.68 6.61 -56.68
CA GLY A 84 -25.81 5.80 -57.12
C GLY A 84 -25.50 4.92 -58.35
N GLY A 85 -26.37 3.94 -58.61
CA GLY A 85 -26.45 3.29 -59.91
C GLY A 85 -27.10 1.90 -59.93
N GLY A 86 -28.42 1.87 -60.18
CA GLY A 86 -29.05 0.94 -61.14
C GLY A 86 -29.25 -0.53 -60.76
N GLY A 87 -30.50 -1.01 -60.88
CA GLY A 87 -30.78 -2.45 -60.96
C GLY A 87 -32.22 -2.81 -60.62
N ALA A 88 -33.09 -2.76 -61.62
CA ALA A 88 -34.50 -3.15 -61.53
C ALA A 88 -34.68 -4.67 -61.32
N GLY A 89 -35.79 -5.06 -60.69
CA GLY A 89 -36.43 -6.35 -60.96
C GLY A 89 -37.06 -7.07 -59.77
N GLY A 90 -38.40 -7.06 -59.72
CA GLY A 90 -39.17 -8.27 -59.42
C GLY A 90 -39.61 -8.54 -57.97
N GLY A 91 -40.91 -8.34 -57.71
CA GLY A 91 -41.78 -9.46 -57.34
C GLY A 91 -41.81 -9.95 -55.90
N THR A 92 -42.75 -9.38 -55.14
CA THR A 92 -43.72 -10.06 -54.26
C THR A 92 -43.29 -10.85 -53.02
N LYS A 93 -43.83 -10.36 -51.88
CA LYS A 93 -44.26 -11.06 -50.65
C LYS A 93 -43.19 -11.77 -49.83
N VAL A 94 -42.66 -11.07 -48.82
CA VAL A 94 -42.04 -11.68 -47.64
C VAL A 94 -42.48 -10.92 -46.39
N ASP A 95 -42.92 -11.70 -45.40
CA ASP A 95 -43.18 -11.44 -43.99
C ASP A 95 -42.97 -10.03 -43.40
N GLU A 96 -43.98 -9.59 -42.64
CA GLU A 96 -43.88 -8.57 -41.58
C GLU A 96 -43.08 -9.08 -40.36
N GLY A 97 -41.83 -9.49 -40.58
CA GLY A 97 -41.03 -10.16 -39.56
C GLY A 97 -39.54 -9.85 -39.61
N ASN A 98 -39.14 -8.64 -40.03
CA ASN A 98 -37.80 -8.09 -39.73
C ASN A 98 -37.68 -6.66 -40.25
N LYS A 99 -38.19 -5.67 -39.49
CA LYS A 99 -37.68 -4.31 -39.61
C LYS A 99 -36.42 -4.23 -38.78
N LEU A 100 -35.27 -4.13 -39.46
CA LEU A 100 -33.99 -3.72 -38.86
C LEU A 100 -34.25 -2.60 -37.84
N PRO A 101 -33.73 -2.70 -36.61
CA PRO A 101 -34.01 -1.71 -35.58
C PRO A 101 -33.56 -0.34 -36.10
N SER A 102 -34.50 0.59 -36.18
CA SER A 102 -34.24 1.99 -36.52
C SER A 102 -33.09 2.48 -35.63
N GLN A 103 -32.14 3.24 -36.17
CA GLN A 103 -30.99 3.76 -35.42
C GLN A 103 -31.41 4.41 -34.08
N GLU A 104 -32.60 5.03 -34.03
CA GLU A 104 -33.22 5.55 -32.81
C GLU A 104 -33.54 4.48 -31.75
N ARG A 105 -34.06 3.31 -32.13
CA ARG A 105 -34.30 2.20 -31.20
C ARG A 105 -32.99 1.63 -30.66
N PHE A 106 -31.97 1.50 -31.50
CA PHE A 106 -30.64 1.06 -31.06
C PHE A 106 -29.98 2.07 -30.10
N ASN A 107 -30.10 3.36 -30.39
CA ASN A 107 -29.62 4.43 -29.50
C ASN A 107 -30.40 4.47 -28.18
N GLN A 108 -31.72 4.25 -28.21
CA GLN A 108 -32.56 4.22 -27.02
C GLN A 108 -32.26 2.99 -26.15
N GLU A 109 -32.02 1.83 -26.76
CA GLU A 109 -31.62 0.61 -26.05
C GLU A 109 -30.21 0.72 -25.45
N SER A 110 -29.28 1.35 -26.18
CA SER A 110 -27.93 1.63 -25.68
C SER A 110 -27.96 2.60 -24.50
N ALA A 111 -28.82 3.64 -24.57
CA ALA A 111 -29.03 4.57 -23.46
C ALA A 111 -29.69 3.89 -22.26
N ALA A 112 -30.64 2.97 -22.49
CA ALA A 112 -31.27 2.18 -21.42
C ALA A 112 -30.25 1.27 -20.72
N ARG A 113 -29.35 0.62 -21.47
CA ARG A 113 -28.25 -0.18 -20.90
C ARG A 113 -27.28 0.67 -20.09
N ALA A 114 -26.92 1.86 -20.59
CA ALA A 114 -26.06 2.79 -19.85
C ALA A 114 -26.72 3.27 -18.55
N ARG A 115 -28.03 3.55 -18.58
CA ARG A 115 -28.79 3.91 -17.37
C ARG A 115 -28.81 2.78 -16.35
N ALA A 116 -29.10 1.54 -16.78
CA ALA A 116 -29.08 0.39 -15.88
C ALA A 116 -27.69 0.15 -15.25
N ALA A 117 -26.61 0.35 -16.01
CA ALA A 117 -25.25 0.26 -15.48
C ALA A 117 -24.95 1.35 -14.45
N LEU A 118 -25.42 2.58 -14.68
CA LEU A 118 -25.29 3.68 -13.71
C LEU A 118 -26.13 3.44 -12.46
N GLU A 119 -27.35 2.92 -12.60
CA GLU A 119 -28.21 2.57 -11.46
C GLU A 119 -27.57 1.48 -10.59
N LEU A 120 -26.98 0.45 -11.19
CA LEU A 120 -26.19 -0.55 -10.46
C LEU A 120 -25.01 0.08 -9.73
N ARG A 121 -24.27 0.97 -10.41
CA ARG A 121 -23.11 1.64 -9.80
C ARG A 121 -23.51 2.55 -8.64
N ILE A 122 -24.66 3.23 -8.75
CA ILE A 122 -25.23 4.02 -7.64
C ILE A 122 -25.55 3.10 -6.47
N GLY A 123 -26.19 1.94 -6.71
CA GLY A 123 -26.49 0.97 -5.65
C GLY A 123 -25.24 0.44 -4.94
N GLU A 124 -24.18 0.12 -5.70
CA GLU A 124 -22.89 -0.27 -5.12
C GLU A 124 -22.28 0.84 -4.25
N LEU A 125 -22.36 2.10 -4.71
CA LEU A 125 -21.85 3.24 -3.95
C LEU A 125 -22.69 3.52 -2.69
N GLU A 126 -24.00 3.34 -2.74
CA GLU A 126 -24.88 3.46 -1.58
C GLU A 126 -24.60 2.37 -0.53
N GLU A 127 -24.31 1.14 -0.97
CA GLU A 127 -23.90 0.04 -0.09
C GLU A 127 -22.54 0.34 0.57
N ILE A 128 -21.58 0.84 -0.20
CA ILE A 128 -20.27 1.27 0.34
C ILE A 128 -20.44 2.40 1.36
N ASP A 129 -21.25 3.44 1.06
CA ASP A 129 -21.50 4.53 2.01
C ASP A 129 -22.17 4.02 3.30
N SER A 130 -23.13 3.09 3.18
CA SER A 130 -23.77 2.46 4.34
C SER A 130 -22.75 1.67 5.18
N ASN A 131 -21.87 0.90 4.54
CA ASN A 131 -20.84 0.13 5.24
C ASN A 131 -19.84 1.06 5.94
N LEU A 132 -19.37 2.11 5.28
CA LEU A 132 -18.48 3.11 5.89
C LEU A 132 -19.11 3.82 7.08
N ARG A 133 -20.42 4.13 7.03
CA ARG A 133 -21.14 4.68 8.19
C ARG A 133 -21.20 3.70 9.36
N LEU A 134 -21.43 2.42 9.10
CA LEU A 134 -21.44 1.39 10.15
C LEU A 134 -20.05 1.18 10.76
N GLU A 135 -19.00 1.22 9.95
CA GLU A 135 -17.62 1.17 10.42
C GLU A 135 -17.27 2.39 11.27
N LEU A 136 -17.66 3.58 10.82
CA LEU A 136 -17.47 4.81 11.58
C LEU A 136 -18.17 4.75 12.95
N ASP A 137 -19.41 4.28 12.99
CA ASP A 137 -20.15 4.07 14.24
C ASP A 137 -19.45 3.04 15.15
N SER A 138 -18.92 1.95 14.57
CA SER A 138 -18.16 0.93 15.30
C SER A 138 -16.89 1.51 15.93
N VAL A 139 -16.14 2.31 15.17
CA VAL A 139 -14.94 3.00 15.64
C VAL A 139 -15.27 3.96 16.78
N TYR A 140 -16.35 4.76 16.65
CA TYR A 140 -16.78 5.66 17.73
C TYR A 140 -17.18 4.91 19.00
N ARG A 141 -17.89 3.78 18.89
CA ARG A 141 -18.23 2.94 20.05
C ARG A 141 -16.99 2.34 20.71
N SER A 142 -16.03 1.86 19.92
CA SER A 142 -14.76 1.34 20.41
C SER A 142 -13.96 2.41 21.14
N TYR A 143 -13.84 3.60 20.55
CA TYR A 143 -13.20 4.75 21.15
C TYR A 143 -13.87 5.15 22.48
N HIS A 144 -15.20 5.16 22.53
CA HIS A 144 -15.94 5.47 23.74
C HIS A 144 -15.65 4.44 24.84
N THR A 145 -15.71 3.15 24.51
CA THR A 145 -15.40 2.04 25.43
C THR A 145 -13.96 2.14 25.95
N LEU A 146 -13.01 2.49 25.08
CA LEU A 146 -11.61 2.66 25.47
C LEU A 146 -11.43 3.87 26.40
N THR A 147 -12.16 4.95 26.15
CA THR A 147 -12.17 6.15 27.01
C THR A 147 -12.74 5.84 28.39
N GLU A 148 -13.85 5.10 28.46
CA GLU A 148 -14.43 4.65 29.74
C GLU A 148 -13.44 3.76 30.53
N LYS A 149 -12.77 2.82 29.86
CA LYS A 149 -11.73 1.99 30.50
C LYS A 149 -10.56 2.83 30.98
N ASN A 150 -10.12 3.82 30.22
CA ASN A 150 -9.01 4.69 30.59
C ASN A 150 -9.35 5.53 31.82
N THR A 151 -10.54 6.15 31.84
CA THR A 151 -11.01 6.90 33.02
C THR A 151 -11.15 6.00 34.25
N LEU A 152 -11.61 4.76 34.10
CA LEU A 152 -11.64 3.79 35.19
C LEU A 152 -10.23 3.47 35.72
N LEU A 153 -9.26 3.23 34.83
CA LEU A 153 -7.87 2.96 35.23
C LEU A 153 -7.22 4.18 35.90
N GLU A 154 -7.48 5.39 35.40
CA GLU A 154 -7.01 6.64 36.02
C GLU A 154 -7.57 6.79 37.45
N THR A 155 -8.87 6.53 37.65
CA THR A 155 -9.46 6.59 39.00
C THR A 155 -8.89 5.52 39.94
N GLN A 156 -8.61 4.31 39.44
CA GLN A 156 -7.95 3.26 40.22
C GLN A 156 -6.52 3.65 40.60
N LEU A 157 -5.75 4.22 39.67
CA LEU A 157 -4.40 4.72 39.95
C LEU A 157 -4.42 5.82 41.00
N LEU A 158 -5.33 6.78 40.89
CA LEU A 158 -5.51 7.83 41.90
C LEU A 158 -5.85 7.24 43.27
N HIS A 159 -6.74 6.25 43.32
CA HIS A 159 -7.10 5.57 44.56
C HIS A 159 -5.90 4.85 45.20
N GLN A 160 -5.14 4.09 44.42
CA GLN A 160 -3.95 3.39 44.89
C GLN A 160 -2.88 4.37 45.38
N LYS A 161 -2.68 5.49 44.68
CA LYS A 161 -1.76 6.55 45.09
C LYS A 161 -2.17 7.17 46.42
N ALA A 162 -3.46 7.46 46.60
CA ALA A 162 -3.97 7.98 47.88
C ALA A 162 -3.79 6.96 49.03
N GLN A 163 -3.97 5.67 48.76
CA GLN A 163 -3.67 4.63 49.77
C GLN A 163 -2.18 4.63 50.13
N LEU A 164 -1.28 4.67 49.15
CA LEU A 164 0.16 4.72 49.40
C LEU A 164 0.56 5.96 50.23
N GLU A 165 0.00 7.13 49.92
CA GLU A 165 0.24 8.35 50.70
C GLU A 165 -0.27 8.22 52.16
N GLN A 166 -1.40 7.54 52.38
CA GLN A 166 -1.88 7.24 53.74
C GLN A 166 -0.95 6.26 54.47
N TRP A 167 -0.46 5.22 53.79
CA TRP A 167 0.49 4.27 54.36
C TRP A 167 1.81 4.95 54.71
N GLU A 168 2.33 5.80 53.83
CA GLU A 168 3.54 6.58 54.06
C GLU A 168 3.36 7.55 55.24
N SER A 169 2.21 8.22 55.33
CA SER A 169 1.89 9.11 56.45
C SER A 169 1.80 8.35 57.78
N ARG A 170 1.17 7.18 57.80
CA ARG A 170 1.11 6.31 58.99
C ARG A 170 2.49 5.81 59.40
N TRP A 171 3.32 5.44 58.41
CA TRP A 171 4.67 4.98 58.65
C TRP A 171 5.54 6.09 59.25
N LYS A 172 5.50 7.30 58.69
CA LYS A 172 6.16 8.50 59.22
C LYS A 172 5.70 8.84 60.64
N ALA A 173 4.40 8.81 60.90
CA ALA A 173 3.86 9.05 62.24
C ALA A 173 4.38 8.02 63.27
N LYS A 174 4.50 6.75 62.86
CA LYS A 174 5.05 5.70 63.72
C LYS A 174 6.54 5.89 63.97
N GLU A 175 7.30 6.30 62.96
CA GLU A 175 8.73 6.62 63.08
C GLU A 175 8.94 7.81 64.03
N GLU A 176 8.12 8.86 63.92
CA GLU A 176 8.13 10.00 64.84
C GLU A 176 7.76 9.60 66.28
N GLU A 177 6.79 8.70 66.45
CA GLU A 177 6.43 8.17 67.78
C GLU A 177 7.57 7.33 68.39
N GLU A 178 8.29 6.52 67.60
CA GLU A 178 9.47 5.78 68.06
C GLU A 178 10.64 6.70 68.45
N ILE A 179 10.87 7.78 67.70
CA ILE A 179 11.85 8.82 68.05
C ILE A 179 11.46 9.50 69.37
N ASN A 180 10.18 9.86 69.53
CA ASN A 180 9.70 10.46 70.77
C ASN A 180 9.79 9.50 71.97
N ARG A 181 9.52 8.21 71.79
CA ARG A 181 9.68 7.19 72.85
C ARG A 181 11.14 6.96 73.21
N SER A 182 12.06 6.97 72.24
CA SER A 182 13.50 6.83 72.48
C SER A 182 14.14 8.08 73.07
N SER A 183 13.50 9.25 72.96
CA SER A 183 13.94 10.51 73.59
C SER A 183 13.54 10.64 75.07
N ILE A 184 12.71 9.75 75.63
CA ILE A 184 12.31 9.74 77.06
C ILE A 184 13.10 8.67 77.82
N VAL A 185 14.43 8.74 77.73
CA VAL A 185 15.32 8.09 78.71
C VAL A 185 15.91 9.21 79.56
N PRO A 186 15.72 9.21 80.89
CA PRO A 186 16.22 10.29 81.73
C PRO A 186 17.76 10.22 81.76
N VAL A 187 18.39 11.27 81.26
CA VAL A 187 19.81 11.56 81.49
C VAL A 187 19.97 11.77 82.99
N THR A 188 20.49 10.75 83.67
CA THR A 188 21.04 10.90 85.02
C THR A 188 22.48 11.39 84.88
N GLU A 189 22.69 12.68 85.13
CA GLU A 189 24.01 13.25 85.28
C GLU A 189 24.66 12.76 86.60
N GLN A 190 25.80 12.09 86.44
CA GLN A 190 27.02 12.15 87.26
C GLN A 190 26.91 12.14 88.80
N SER A 191 27.45 11.08 89.41
CA SER A 191 28.13 11.20 90.71
C SER A 191 29.25 10.16 90.86
N SER A 192 30.47 10.69 90.84
CA SER A 192 31.72 10.24 91.52
C SER A 192 31.80 8.85 92.14
N GLY A 193 32.83 8.09 91.75
CA GLY A 193 33.30 6.92 92.51
C GLY A 193 34.43 6.14 91.84
N SER A 194 35.66 6.67 91.90
CA SER A 194 36.89 5.91 91.65
C SER A 194 37.13 4.95 92.81
N TYR A 195 37.25 3.63 92.57
CA TYR A 195 38.15 2.75 93.33
C TYR A 195 38.60 1.54 92.48
N ASN A 196 39.92 1.44 92.28
CA ASN A 196 40.61 0.19 91.98
C ASN A 196 40.53 -0.75 93.20
N PHE A 197 40.40 -2.07 93.00
CA PHE A 197 41.18 -3.04 93.77
C PHE A 197 41.25 -4.39 93.04
N SER A 198 42.47 -4.71 92.60
CA SER A 198 42.95 -6.07 92.40
C SER A 198 43.29 -6.63 93.78
N GLU A 199 42.49 -7.55 94.30
CA GLU A 199 42.91 -8.56 95.29
C GLU A 199 41.77 -9.54 95.59
N PHE A 200 42.15 -10.76 96.00
CA PHE A 200 41.34 -11.94 96.29
C PHE A 200 40.98 -12.86 95.12
N ALA A 201 42.01 -13.52 94.62
CA ALA A 201 41.88 -14.94 94.32
C ALA A 201 41.65 -15.72 95.63
N LYS A 202 40.52 -16.42 95.75
CA LYS A 202 40.44 -17.76 96.36
C LYS A 202 39.36 -18.59 95.66
N PRO A 203 39.60 -19.89 95.47
CA PRO A 203 38.76 -20.77 94.67
C PRO A 203 37.62 -21.33 95.51
N LEU A 204 36.41 -21.43 94.95
CA LEU A 204 35.43 -22.37 95.45
C LEU A 204 34.58 -22.92 94.31
N GLU A 205 34.43 -24.23 94.35
CA GLU A 205 33.75 -25.11 93.42
C GLU A 205 32.25 -24.82 93.33
N SER A 206 31.66 -25.42 92.28
CA SER A 206 30.25 -25.84 92.22
C SER A 206 29.21 -24.76 91.90
N ALA A 207 28.88 -24.62 90.62
CA ALA A 207 27.56 -25.02 90.12
C ALA A 207 27.49 -24.75 88.62
N ALA A 208 27.20 -25.79 87.84
CA ALA A 208 26.70 -25.64 86.49
C ALA A 208 25.36 -24.86 86.56
N LEU A 209 25.42 -23.53 86.43
CA LEU A 209 24.22 -22.73 86.21
C LEU A 209 23.89 -22.87 84.73
N ILE A 210 22.95 -23.75 84.43
CA ILE A 210 22.28 -23.81 83.13
C ILE A 210 21.74 -22.40 82.89
N HIS A 211 22.38 -21.66 81.98
CA HIS A 211 21.86 -20.39 81.49
C HIS A 211 20.62 -20.72 80.65
N VAL A 212 19.47 -20.77 81.31
CA VAL A 212 18.19 -20.81 80.63
C VAL A 212 17.94 -19.38 80.14
N PRO A 213 18.01 -19.10 78.82
CA PRO A 213 17.69 -17.78 78.32
C PRO A 213 16.26 -17.43 78.74
N SER A 214 16.06 -16.20 79.22
CA SER A 214 14.72 -15.76 79.61
C SER A 214 13.78 -15.83 78.40
N GLN A 215 12.50 -16.17 78.60
CA GLN A 215 11.50 -16.26 77.53
C GLN A 215 11.46 -14.99 76.66
N ALA A 216 11.72 -13.83 77.27
CA ALA A 216 11.81 -12.55 76.59
C ALA A 216 13.00 -12.45 75.61
N GLN A 217 14.16 -13.05 75.91
CA GLN A 217 15.30 -13.10 74.99
C GLN A 217 15.03 -14.01 73.79
N ILE A 218 14.38 -15.16 74.03
CA ILE A 218 14.01 -16.10 72.96
C ILE A 218 12.99 -15.44 72.01
N ASP A 219 12.01 -14.71 72.54
CA ASP A 219 11.00 -14.00 71.74
C ASP A 219 11.60 -12.84 70.91
N ILE A 220 12.61 -12.15 71.43
CA ILE A 220 13.33 -11.09 70.69
C ILE A 220 14.15 -11.70 69.56
N GLU A 221 14.87 -12.79 69.83
CA GLU A 221 15.69 -13.50 68.84
C GLU A 221 14.82 -14.07 67.71
N ASN A 222 13.67 -14.65 68.04
CA ASN A 222 12.69 -15.13 67.05
C ASN A 222 12.11 -13.99 66.20
N ARG A 223 11.84 -12.81 66.77
CA ARG A 223 11.40 -11.63 66.01
C ARG A 223 12.49 -11.11 65.07
N LEU A 224 13.75 -11.16 65.50
CA LEU A 224 14.89 -10.77 64.69
C LEU A 224 15.05 -11.70 63.48
N ILE A 225 14.98 -13.01 63.69
CA ILE A 225 15.02 -14.01 62.62
C ILE A 225 13.84 -13.82 61.64
N ALA A 226 12.64 -13.54 62.14
CA ALA A 226 11.47 -13.26 61.31
C ALA A 226 11.61 -11.98 60.48
N ALA A 227 12.17 -10.92 61.05
CA ALA A 227 12.45 -9.67 60.35
C ALA A 227 13.54 -9.86 59.28
N GLU A 228 14.57 -10.66 59.56
CA GLU A 228 15.65 -10.94 58.63
C GLU A 228 15.19 -11.82 57.46
N THR A 229 14.31 -12.79 57.70
CA THR A 229 13.66 -13.57 56.64
C THR A 229 12.71 -12.72 55.79
N ALA A 230 11.94 -11.81 56.40
CA ALA A 230 11.10 -10.87 55.65
C ALA A 230 11.93 -9.93 54.77
N LEU A 231 13.03 -9.37 55.31
CA LEU A 231 13.93 -8.50 54.56
C LEU A 231 14.59 -9.23 53.39
N ASN A 232 14.98 -10.50 53.56
CA ASN A 232 15.50 -11.31 52.46
C ASN A 232 14.45 -11.61 51.38
N GLY A 233 13.18 -11.83 51.77
CA GLY A 233 12.06 -11.94 50.85
C GLY A 233 11.87 -10.67 50.01
N GLU A 234 11.89 -9.50 50.65
CA GLU A 234 11.80 -8.21 49.95
C GLU A 234 13.00 -7.96 49.03
N LYS A 235 14.22 -8.32 49.43
CA LYS A 235 15.41 -8.21 48.57
C LYS A 235 15.29 -9.09 47.32
N GLN A 236 14.77 -10.31 47.45
CA GLN A 236 14.51 -11.18 46.31
C GLN A 236 13.43 -10.60 45.39
N GLN A 237 12.34 -10.09 45.95
CA GLN A 237 11.26 -9.45 45.18
C GLN A 237 11.77 -8.22 44.42
N ARG A 238 12.60 -7.39 45.07
CA ARG A 238 13.25 -6.24 44.42
C ARG A 238 14.18 -6.65 43.29
N SER A 239 14.93 -7.74 43.45
CA SER A 239 15.79 -8.29 42.40
C SER A 239 14.98 -8.74 41.17
N ILE A 240 13.85 -9.42 41.39
CA ILE A 240 12.95 -9.85 40.32
C ILE A 240 12.36 -8.64 39.58
N LEU A 241 11.86 -7.65 40.32
CA LEU A 241 11.31 -6.43 39.73
C LEU A 241 12.36 -5.64 38.95
N GLN A 242 13.59 -5.58 39.45
CA GLN A 242 14.70 -4.92 38.76
C GLN A 242 15.07 -5.66 37.47
N SER A 243 15.08 -6.99 37.49
CA SER A 243 15.27 -7.81 36.28
C SER A 243 14.16 -7.56 35.25
N GLN A 244 12.90 -7.55 35.68
CA GLN A 244 11.76 -7.25 34.82
C GLN A 244 11.83 -5.84 34.21
N LEU A 245 12.22 -4.83 35.01
CA LEU A 245 12.43 -3.47 34.53
C LEU A 245 13.51 -3.42 33.46
N THR A 246 14.65 -4.07 33.68
CA THR A 246 15.74 -4.12 32.69
C THR A 246 15.35 -4.85 31.41
N SER A 247 14.54 -5.91 31.50
CA SER A 247 14.01 -6.63 30.35
C SER A 247 13.01 -5.78 29.55
N ALA A 248 12.11 -5.07 30.24
CA ALA A 248 11.18 -4.14 29.62
C ALA A 248 11.91 -2.98 28.93
N GLN A 249 12.96 -2.45 29.56
CA GLN A 249 13.79 -1.39 28.99
C GLN A 249 14.50 -1.85 27.71
N LYS A 250 15.08 -3.06 27.69
CA LYS A 250 15.68 -3.63 26.47
C LYS A 250 14.65 -3.83 25.37
N THR A 251 13.47 -4.35 25.71
CA THR A 251 12.38 -4.53 24.75
C THR A 251 11.94 -3.19 24.14
N TYR A 252 11.85 -2.15 24.97
CA TYR A 252 11.52 -0.80 24.49
C TYR A 252 12.60 -0.26 23.54
N GLN A 253 13.88 -0.43 23.88
CA GLN A 253 15.00 0.02 23.06
C GLN A 253 15.03 -0.69 21.69
N ILE A 254 14.79 -2.00 21.65
CA ILE A 254 14.68 -2.74 20.38
C ILE A 254 13.52 -2.20 19.54
N LYS A 255 12.37 -1.91 20.14
CA LYS A 255 11.23 -1.32 19.41
C LYS A 255 11.55 0.07 18.87
N GLU A 256 12.27 0.89 19.64
CA GLU A 256 12.73 2.21 19.20
C GLU A 256 13.66 2.09 17.99
N GLU A 257 14.64 1.19 18.03
CA GLU A 257 15.54 0.89 16.91
C GLU A 257 14.76 0.42 15.68
N GLN A 258 13.80 -0.50 15.84
CA GLN A 258 12.93 -0.98 14.76
C GLN A 258 12.13 0.17 14.12
N TYR A 259 11.56 1.06 14.93
CA TYR A 259 10.83 2.22 14.40
C TYR A 259 11.76 3.19 13.68
N GLN A 260 12.97 3.42 14.18
CA GLN A 260 13.96 4.26 13.50
C GLN A 260 14.35 3.69 12.14
N HIS A 261 14.62 2.39 12.05
CA HIS A 261 14.91 1.74 10.77
C HIS A 261 13.75 1.82 9.79
N ARG A 262 12.52 1.63 10.26
CA ARG A 262 11.32 1.76 9.41
C ARG A 262 11.11 3.18 8.90
N ILE A 263 11.40 4.19 9.72
CA ILE A 263 11.35 5.60 9.31
C ILE A 263 12.40 5.87 8.23
N GLN A 264 13.65 5.46 8.45
CA GLN A 264 14.73 5.63 7.47
C GLN A 264 14.41 4.99 6.13
N PHE A 265 13.85 3.79 6.14
CA PHE A 265 13.40 3.09 4.94
C PHE A 265 12.34 3.89 4.17
N PHE A 266 11.33 4.42 4.86
CA PHE A 266 10.33 5.26 4.19
C PHE A 266 10.90 6.58 3.68
N GLU A 267 11.86 7.18 4.38
CA GLU A 267 12.56 8.38 3.91
C GLU A 267 13.39 8.12 2.64
N GLU A 268 13.93 6.91 2.48
CA GLU A 268 14.61 6.48 1.25
C GLU A 268 13.62 6.27 0.09
N GLN A 269 12.50 5.59 0.34
CA GLN A 269 11.46 5.42 -0.68
C GLN A 269 10.90 6.77 -1.17
N VAL A 270 10.68 7.72 -0.26
CA VAL A 270 10.22 9.06 -0.61
C VAL A 270 11.27 9.77 -1.48
N ARG A 271 12.56 9.69 -1.13
CA ARG A 271 13.65 10.26 -1.93
C ARG A 271 13.72 9.64 -3.33
N ASP A 272 13.57 8.33 -3.45
CA ASP A 272 13.56 7.64 -4.74
C ASP A 272 12.38 8.08 -5.61
N LEU A 273 11.18 8.22 -5.02
CA LEU A 273 10.00 8.73 -5.73
C LEU A 273 10.17 10.19 -6.17
N GLU A 274 10.76 11.04 -5.33
CA GLU A 274 11.11 12.42 -5.69
C GLU A 274 12.11 12.45 -6.86
N GLN A 275 13.10 11.56 -6.85
CA GLN A 275 14.06 11.43 -7.94
C GLN A 275 13.37 10.98 -9.24
N GLN A 276 12.49 9.98 -9.19
CA GLN A 276 11.71 9.52 -10.34
C GLN A 276 10.83 10.65 -10.90
N LEU A 277 10.17 11.40 -10.03
CA LEU A 277 9.35 12.55 -10.43
C LEU A 277 10.19 13.64 -11.10
N SER A 278 11.35 13.96 -10.53
CA SER A 278 12.28 14.95 -11.12
C SER A 278 12.79 14.52 -12.51
N SER A 279 13.07 13.22 -12.68
CA SER A 279 13.46 12.64 -13.96
C SER A 279 12.34 12.74 -14.99
N LEU A 280 11.09 12.45 -14.58
CA LEU A 280 9.93 12.57 -15.46
C LEU A 280 9.69 14.02 -15.91
N TYR A 281 9.80 14.99 -15.00
CA TYR A 281 9.71 16.41 -15.36
C TYR A 281 10.81 16.83 -16.33
N THR A 282 12.04 16.33 -16.13
CA THR A 282 13.15 16.58 -17.06
C THR A 282 12.86 15.99 -18.44
N ALA A 283 12.39 14.73 -18.50
CA ALA A 283 12.02 14.07 -19.75
C ALA A 283 10.86 14.79 -20.45
N PHE A 284 9.86 15.26 -19.71
CA PHE A 284 8.75 16.04 -20.24
C PHE A 284 9.24 17.38 -20.81
N GLY A 285 10.17 18.05 -20.13
CA GLY A 285 10.82 19.26 -20.64
C GLY A 285 11.53 19.02 -21.97
N ILE A 286 12.35 17.96 -22.07
CA ILE A 286 13.03 17.57 -23.31
C ILE A 286 12.01 17.31 -24.43
N MET A 287 10.99 16.49 -24.16
CA MET A 287 9.95 16.18 -25.15
C MET A 287 9.19 17.44 -25.61
N GLN A 288 8.94 18.39 -24.72
CA GLN A 288 8.27 19.64 -25.07
C GLN A 288 9.16 20.51 -25.96
N ASP A 289 10.47 20.53 -25.71
CA ASP A 289 11.43 21.25 -26.54
C ASP A 289 11.63 20.57 -27.90
N ASP A 290 11.71 19.24 -27.96
CA ASP A 290 11.74 18.48 -29.21
C ASP A 290 10.49 18.77 -30.06
N ASN A 291 9.29 18.78 -29.45
CA ASN A 291 8.06 19.16 -30.13
C ASN A 291 8.06 20.60 -30.65
N LYS A 292 8.71 21.54 -29.95
CA LYS A 292 8.86 22.92 -30.46
C LYS A 292 9.81 22.95 -31.65
N VAL A 293 10.91 22.21 -31.59
CA VAL A 293 11.88 22.11 -32.69
C VAL A 293 11.21 21.49 -33.92
N GLU A 294 10.55 20.34 -33.78
CA GLU A 294 9.83 19.68 -34.89
C GLU A 294 8.77 20.59 -35.53
N ARG A 295 8.02 21.35 -34.71
CA ARG A 295 7.05 22.33 -35.24
C ARG A 295 7.75 23.41 -36.05
N SER A 296 8.87 23.95 -35.56
CA SER A 296 9.62 24.97 -36.27
C SER A 296 10.20 24.45 -37.59
N GLU A 297 10.72 23.21 -37.60
CA GLU A 297 11.21 22.56 -38.83
C GLU A 297 10.08 22.31 -39.83
N MET A 298 8.93 21.84 -39.35
CA MET A 298 7.75 21.61 -40.19
C MET A 298 7.22 22.91 -40.79
N GLU A 299 7.25 24.02 -40.04
CA GLU A 299 6.92 25.35 -40.56
C GLU A 299 7.90 25.82 -41.65
N VAL A 300 9.20 25.59 -41.46
CA VAL A 300 10.23 25.90 -42.47
C VAL A 300 10.00 25.09 -43.74
N TRP A 301 9.74 23.78 -43.62
CA TRP A 301 9.42 22.91 -44.75
C TRP A 301 8.15 23.34 -45.48
N LYS A 302 7.10 23.70 -44.73
CA LYS A 302 5.86 24.22 -45.30
C LYS A 302 6.10 25.50 -46.09
N ASN A 303 6.88 26.44 -45.54
CA ASN A 303 7.21 27.68 -46.24
C ASN A 303 8.05 27.43 -47.50
N SER A 304 9.03 26.52 -47.44
CA SER A 304 9.85 26.15 -48.59
C SER A 304 9.02 25.48 -49.70
N LEU A 305 8.07 24.61 -49.34
CA LEU A 305 7.15 24.00 -50.30
C LEU A 305 6.27 25.05 -50.97
N LEU A 306 5.69 25.98 -50.20
CA LEU A 306 4.89 27.07 -50.74
C LEU A 306 5.70 27.99 -51.68
N GLU A 307 6.97 28.25 -51.35
CA GLU A 307 7.87 29.01 -52.20
C GLU A 307 8.19 28.27 -53.51
N SER A 308 8.45 26.96 -53.43
CA SER A 308 8.67 26.11 -54.61
C SER A 308 7.41 26.04 -55.49
N ASP A 309 6.23 25.87 -54.90
CA ASP A 309 4.95 25.86 -55.63
C ASP A 309 4.69 27.21 -56.30
N ALA A 310 4.96 28.32 -55.60
CA ALA A 310 4.85 29.66 -56.17
C ALA A 310 5.85 29.89 -57.31
N ALA A 311 7.07 29.36 -57.21
CA ALA A 311 8.06 29.42 -58.27
C ALA A 311 7.63 28.62 -59.51
N LEU A 312 7.11 27.40 -59.32
CA LEU A 312 6.57 26.56 -60.40
C LEU A 312 5.37 27.22 -61.08
N ALA A 313 4.45 27.81 -60.31
CA ALA A 313 3.30 28.53 -60.86
C ALA A 313 3.74 29.74 -61.71
N LYS A 314 4.76 30.49 -61.28
CA LYS A 314 5.35 31.57 -62.07
C LYS A 314 5.99 31.06 -63.35
N GLU A 315 6.76 29.97 -63.27
CA GLU A 315 7.39 29.36 -64.44
C GLU A 315 6.35 28.88 -65.46
N GLU A 316 5.27 28.25 -64.98
CA GLU A 316 4.17 27.80 -65.82
C GLU A 316 3.41 28.96 -66.46
N ALA A 317 3.13 30.03 -65.72
CA ALA A 317 2.53 31.24 -66.28
C ALA A 317 3.41 31.86 -67.39
N VAL A 318 4.72 31.93 -67.18
CA VAL A 318 5.68 32.42 -68.22
C VAL A 318 5.69 31.50 -69.43
N ARG A 319 5.63 30.18 -69.22
CA ARG A 319 5.61 29.19 -70.31
C ARG A 319 4.33 29.27 -71.12
N GLU A 320 3.18 29.43 -70.47
CA GLU A 320 1.90 29.64 -71.14
C GLU A 320 1.90 30.97 -71.91
N ALA A 321 2.37 32.08 -71.31
CA ALA A 321 2.51 33.35 -72.03
C ALA A 321 3.35 33.21 -73.31
N LYS A 322 4.50 32.54 -73.23
CA LYS A 322 5.33 32.27 -74.43
C LYS A 322 4.63 31.39 -75.47
N LYS A 323 3.77 30.44 -75.05
CA LYS A 323 2.97 29.64 -75.99
C LYS A 323 1.89 30.49 -76.66
N TYR A 324 1.25 31.40 -75.94
CA TYR A 324 0.31 32.36 -76.50
C TYR A 324 0.99 33.28 -77.52
N ASP A 325 2.16 33.84 -77.18
CA ASP A 325 2.94 34.69 -78.10
C ASP A 325 3.38 33.91 -79.36
N ALA A 326 3.81 32.65 -79.19
CA ALA A 326 4.19 31.79 -80.31
C ALA A 326 2.99 31.38 -81.19
N ALA A 327 1.81 31.15 -80.59
CA ALA A 327 0.58 30.86 -81.32
C ALA A 327 0.05 32.10 -82.08
N GLU A 328 0.19 33.30 -81.50
CA GLU A 328 -0.14 34.56 -82.16
C GLU A 328 0.81 34.86 -83.33
N ALA A 329 2.11 34.58 -83.18
CA ALA A 329 3.09 34.66 -84.26
C ALA A 329 2.81 33.65 -85.39
N MET A 330 2.36 32.43 -85.07
CA MET A 330 1.92 31.46 -86.06
C MET A 330 0.68 31.92 -86.83
N GLN A 331 -0.33 32.51 -86.16
CA GLN A 331 -1.51 33.06 -86.83
C GLN A 331 -1.20 34.26 -87.74
N LEU A 332 -0.19 35.06 -87.40
CA LEU A 332 0.30 36.15 -88.26
C LEU A 332 1.06 35.60 -89.48
N SER A 333 1.79 34.49 -89.34
CA SER A 333 2.44 33.80 -90.47
C SER A 333 1.45 33.04 -91.38
N GLU A 334 0.33 32.55 -90.83
CA GLU A 334 -0.76 31.94 -91.60
C GLU A 334 -1.52 32.98 -92.45
N ARG A 335 -1.49 34.27 -92.08
CA ARG A 335 -2.10 35.35 -92.87
C ARG A 335 -1.32 35.77 -94.12
N GLU A 336 -0.09 35.29 -94.31
CA GLU A 336 0.68 35.52 -95.55
C GLU A 336 0.71 34.31 -96.50
N SER A 337 0.00 33.23 -96.15
CA SER A 337 0.05 31.97 -96.92
C SER A 337 -1.32 31.32 -97.10
N GLU A 338 -2.28 32.03 -97.72
CA GLU A 338 -3.53 31.42 -98.19
C GLU A 338 -3.55 31.28 -99.72
N GLN A 339 -3.11 30.13 -100.24
CA GLN A 339 -3.75 29.50 -101.40
C GLN A 339 -3.78 27.97 -101.24
N SER A 340 -5.02 27.45 -101.28
CA SER A 340 -5.47 26.08 -101.60
C SER A 340 -5.73 25.04 -100.47
N ILE A 341 -7.01 24.98 -100.02
CA ILE A 341 -8.01 23.89 -100.21
C ILE A 341 -7.55 22.49 -99.70
N THR A 342 -8.18 21.72 -98.78
CA THR A 342 -9.59 21.48 -98.39
C THR A 342 -9.69 20.61 -97.10
N THR A 343 -10.82 20.73 -96.38
CA THR A 343 -11.36 19.97 -95.21
C THR A 343 -12.00 18.60 -95.60
N PRO A 344 -12.62 17.72 -94.74
CA PRO A 344 -13.03 17.90 -93.31
C PRO A 344 -13.02 16.68 -92.32
N HIS A 345 -13.28 17.02 -91.03
CA HIS A 345 -14.07 16.34 -89.97
C HIS A 345 -13.49 15.36 -88.89
N LYS A 346 -13.66 15.81 -87.62
CA LYS A 346 -14.13 15.16 -86.34
C LYS A 346 -13.44 13.85 -85.89
N SER A 347 -13.14 13.56 -84.62
CA SER A 347 -13.44 14.13 -83.29
C SER A 347 -12.61 13.38 -82.23
N THR A 348 -12.31 14.03 -81.09
CA THR A 348 -12.13 13.46 -79.72
C THR A 348 -11.25 12.20 -79.55
N ASP A 349 -10.17 12.28 -78.76
CA ASP A 349 -10.18 11.97 -77.32
C ASP A 349 -8.75 11.67 -76.81
N ARG A 350 -8.63 11.83 -75.51
CA ARG A 350 -7.49 11.75 -74.61
C ARG A 350 -6.60 10.49 -74.73
N SER A 351 -5.37 10.72 -74.27
CA SER A 351 -4.58 9.82 -73.41
C SER A 351 -3.71 8.76 -74.09
N HIS A 352 -2.41 9.06 -74.21
CA HIS A 352 -1.34 8.07 -74.13
C HIS A 352 -0.36 8.49 -73.04
N ARG A 353 -0.42 7.83 -71.89
CA ARG A 353 0.71 7.81 -70.95
C ARG A 353 1.08 6.38 -70.59
N ARG A 354 2.12 5.93 -71.28
CA ARG A 354 3.24 5.08 -70.85
C ARG A 354 3.04 4.32 -69.53
N THR A 355 2.94 3.01 -69.69
CA THR A 355 3.24 2.00 -68.69
C THR A 355 4.75 2.02 -68.37
N VAL A 356 5.09 2.43 -67.15
CA VAL A 356 6.44 2.22 -66.58
C VAL A 356 6.29 1.65 -65.18
N LYS A 357 6.65 0.37 -65.05
CA LYS A 357 7.41 -0.25 -63.96
C LYS A 357 7.04 0.18 -62.52
N LYS A 358 6.13 -0.58 -61.89
CA LYS A 358 6.06 -0.67 -60.41
C LYS A 358 7.05 -1.71 -59.94
N GLY A 359 8.24 -1.26 -59.54
CA GLY A 359 9.16 -2.02 -58.72
C GLY A 359 8.72 -2.01 -57.25
N SER A 360 8.96 -3.14 -56.59
CA SER A 360 9.35 -3.27 -55.18
C SER A 360 8.47 -2.55 -54.13
N ARG A 361 7.43 -3.25 -53.65
CA ARG A 361 6.94 -3.02 -52.30
C ARG A 361 7.89 -3.70 -51.32
N ARG A 362 8.74 -2.91 -50.68
CA ARG A 362 9.33 -3.28 -49.38
C ARG A 362 8.22 -3.34 -48.34
N SER A 363 8.25 -4.44 -47.60
CA SER A 363 7.61 -4.70 -46.32
C SER A 363 7.65 -3.47 -45.39
N VAL A 364 6.49 -3.08 -44.89
CA VAL A 364 6.34 -2.46 -43.57
C VAL A 364 5.19 -3.21 -42.91
N ARG A 365 5.53 -3.92 -41.83
CA ARG A 365 4.60 -4.70 -41.01
C ARG A 365 3.48 -3.80 -40.50
N ALA A 366 2.25 -4.29 -40.60
CA ALA A 366 1.16 -3.79 -39.77
C ALA A 366 1.55 -4.01 -38.31
N ILE A 367 1.58 -2.93 -37.54
CA ILE A 367 1.59 -2.99 -36.08
C ILE A 367 0.11 -3.11 -35.72
N ASP A 368 -0.30 -4.34 -35.39
CA ASP A 368 -1.58 -4.59 -34.76
C ASP A 368 -1.58 -3.96 -33.34
N PRO A 369 -2.73 -3.44 -32.87
CA PRO A 369 -2.86 -2.97 -31.50
C PRO A 369 -2.80 -4.16 -30.53
N PRO A 370 -2.19 -4.04 -29.33
CA PRO A 370 -2.08 -5.19 -28.43
C PRO A 370 -3.44 -5.48 -27.79
N SER A 371 -4.05 -6.61 -28.16
CA SER A 371 -5.19 -7.18 -27.46
C SER A 371 -4.74 -8.37 -26.58
N SER A 372 -5.15 -8.31 -25.31
CA SER A 372 -5.46 -9.44 -24.41
C SER A 372 -4.37 -10.48 -24.11
N ASN A 373 -3.88 -10.43 -22.86
CA ASN A 373 -3.44 -11.55 -22.01
C ASN A 373 -2.54 -12.63 -22.67
N GLU A 374 -1.25 -12.32 -22.81
CA GLU A 374 -0.22 -13.36 -22.94
C GLU A 374 -0.07 -14.10 -21.60
N ARG A 375 -0.68 -15.29 -21.50
CA ARG A 375 -0.43 -16.22 -20.39
C ARG A 375 0.99 -16.75 -20.49
N SER A 376 1.90 -16.18 -19.70
CA SER A 376 3.29 -16.62 -19.58
C SER A 376 3.41 -17.93 -18.78
N ALA A 377 4.45 -18.72 -19.07
CA ALA A 377 4.81 -19.92 -18.30
C ALA A 377 5.31 -19.57 -16.89
N VAL A 378 5.36 -20.57 -15.98
CA VAL A 378 5.80 -20.43 -14.57
C VAL A 378 7.34 -20.20 -14.42
N GLN A 379 8.06 -19.85 -15.49
CA GLN A 379 9.53 -19.58 -15.53
C GLN A 379 9.81 -18.22 -16.22
N PRO A 380 10.86 -17.48 -15.82
CA PRO A 380 10.73 -16.46 -14.80
C PRO A 380 10.75 -15.04 -15.38
N ALA A 381 10.19 -14.11 -14.61
CA ALA A 381 10.50 -12.70 -14.73
C ALA A 381 12.01 -12.48 -14.51
N THR A 382 12.51 -11.30 -14.82
CA THR A 382 13.92 -10.87 -14.88
C THR A 382 14.83 -11.15 -13.67
N ASN A 383 14.37 -11.78 -12.57
CA ASN A 383 15.12 -12.05 -11.34
C ASN A 383 15.09 -13.55 -10.96
N GLU A 384 16.14 -14.06 -10.31
CA GLU A 384 16.18 -15.45 -9.81
C GLU A 384 15.05 -15.71 -8.78
N PRO A 385 14.45 -16.92 -8.78
CA PRO A 385 13.37 -17.24 -7.86
C PRO A 385 13.91 -17.41 -6.43
N ILE A 386 13.23 -16.77 -5.48
CA ILE A 386 13.56 -16.78 -4.05
C ILE A 386 13.17 -18.13 -3.42
N ALA A 387 12.02 -18.68 -3.84
CA ALA A 387 11.59 -20.01 -3.46
C ALA A 387 10.78 -20.67 -4.58
N THR A 388 10.99 -21.97 -4.75
CA THR A 388 10.23 -22.81 -5.68
C THR A 388 9.85 -24.10 -5.00
N GLY A 389 8.59 -24.52 -5.14
CA GLY A 389 8.13 -25.74 -4.51
C GLY A 389 6.65 -25.99 -4.75
N VAL A 390 6.10 -27.00 -4.10
CA VAL A 390 4.68 -27.34 -4.21
C VAL A 390 3.93 -26.87 -2.98
N LEU A 391 2.80 -26.19 -3.18
CA LEU A 391 1.87 -25.79 -2.13
C LEU A 391 0.47 -26.31 -2.46
N LEU A 392 -0.29 -26.59 -1.41
CA LEU A 392 -1.72 -26.83 -1.47
C LEU A 392 -2.42 -25.48 -1.37
N LEU A 393 -3.09 -25.03 -2.42
CA LEU A 393 -3.78 -23.73 -2.47
C LEU A 393 -5.29 -23.91 -2.39
N LEU A 394 -5.95 -23.09 -1.58
CA LEU A 394 -7.41 -23.03 -1.50
C LEU A 394 -7.95 -22.05 -2.56
N LEU A 395 -8.33 -22.60 -3.71
CA LEU A 395 -8.79 -21.84 -4.89
C LEU A 395 -10.28 -22.11 -5.16
N ASP A 396 -10.93 -21.18 -5.86
CA ASP A 396 -12.27 -21.38 -6.42
C ASP A 396 -12.22 -22.22 -7.72
N ASN A 397 -13.40 -22.48 -8.30
CA ASN A 397 -13.52 -23.26 -9.55
C ASN A 397 -12.91 -22.55 -10.77
N GLU A 398 -12.52 -21.27 -10.63
CA GLU A 398 -11.92 -20.44 -11.67
C GLU A 398 -10.40 -20.28 -11.47
N GLY A 399 -9.82 -20.90 -10.44
CA GLY A 399 -8.39 -20.84 -10.11
C GLY A 399 -7.98 -19.57 -9.34
N LYS A 400 -8.94 -18.79 -8.84
CA LYS A 400 -8.69 -17.57 -8.06
C LYS A 400 -8.67 -17.87 -6.56
N PRO A 401 -7.93 -17.07 -5.76
CA PRO A 401 -7.98 -17.18 -4.31
C PRO A 401 -9.39 -16.88 -3.78
N LEU A 402 -9.86 -17.72 -2.85
CA LEU A 402 -11.15 -17.54 -2.19
C LEU A 402 -11.09 -16.35 -1.21
N GLN A 403 -12.02 -15.40 -1.34
CA GLN A 403 -12.11 -14.23 -0.46
C GLN A 403 -12.23 -14.59 1.03
N PRO A 404 -11.71 -13.74 1.95
CA PRO A 404 -11.64 -14.02 3.38
C PRO A 404 -12.98 -14.38 4.03
N ASN A 405 -14.10 -13.89 3.51
CA ASN A 405 -15.46 -14.16 4.02
C ASN A 405 -16.11 -15.46 3.50
N ALA A 406 -15.46 -16.18 2.58
CA ALA A 406 -15.96 -17.46 2.09
C ALA A 406 -15.57 -18.58 3.08
N ASN A 407 -16.44 -18.85 4.07
CA ASN A 407 -16.27 -19.97 4.99
C ASN A 407 -16.37 -21.31 4.25
N PRO A 408 -15.35 -22.18 4.28
CA PRO A 408 -15.57 -23.58 3.98
C PRO A 408 -16.38 -24.18 5.13
N LEU A 409 -17.60 -24.67 4.84
CA LEU A 409 -18.39 -25.38 5.85
C LEU A 409 -17.56 -26.57 6.40
N PRO A 410 -17.49 -26.75 7.73
CA PRO A 410 -16.82 -27.91 8.30
C PRO A 410 -17.61 -29.16 7.94
N SER A 411 -17.00 -30.07 7.17
CA SER A 411 -17.54 -31.41 6.98
C SER A 411 -17.56 -32.13 8.34
N SER A 412 -18.74 -32.40 8.86
CA SER A 412 -18.91 -33.21 10.07
C SER A 412 -18.40 -34.64 9.85
N PRO A 413 -17.93 -35.34 10.90
CA PRO A 413 -17.48 -36.72 10.77
C PRO A 413 -18.71 -37.62 10.66
N ARG A 414 -19.11 -37.98 9.42
CA ARG A 414 -20.17 -38.98 9.23
C ARG A 414 -19.67 -40.36 9.67
N GLN A 415 -20.25 -40.84 10.75
CA GLN A 415 -20.29 -42.26 11.11
C GLN A 415 -20.79 -43.10 9.92
N ARG A 416 -20.16 -44.25 9.73
CA ARG A 416 -20.60 -45.29 8.80
C ARG A 416 -21.97 -45.82 9.21
N SER A 417 -22.92 -45.83 8.28
CA SER A 417 -23.99 -46.82 8.26
C SER A 417 -24.37 -47.16 6.81
N PHE A 418 -24.51 -48.46 6.58
CA PHE A 418 -24.81 -49.11 5.30
C PHE A 418 -26.27 -48.88 4.82
N LEU A 419 -26.47 -49.12 3.51
CA LEU A 419 -27.70 -49.42 2.76
C LEU A 419 -28.43 -48.26 2.04
N GLY A 420 -28.09 -48.11 0.75
CA GLY A 420 -28.99 -48.27 -0.40
C GLY A 420 -30.20 -47.35 -0.58
N LEU A 421 -30.16 -46.49 -1.61
CA LEU A 421 -31.07 -46.47 -2.78
C LEU A 421 -30.81 -45.23 -3.65
N LYS A 422 -30.96 -45.41 -4.96
CA LYS A 422 -30.74 -44.40 -6.01
C LYS A 422 -31.73 -43.24 -5.90
N ALA A 423 -31.23 -42.00 -5.98
CA ALA A 423 -31.95 -40.88 -6.57
C ALA A 423 -30.95 -39.86 -7.11
N SER A 424 -30.99 -39.67 -8.42
CA SER A 424 -30.30 -38.64 -9.18
C SER A 424 -30.95 -37.28 -8.91
N HIS A 425 -30.25 -36.38 -8.23
CA HIS A 425 -30.38 -34.94 -8.41
C HIS A 425 -29.02 -34.29 -8.16
N SER A 426 -28.38 -33.87 -9.25
CA SER A 426 -27.21 -33.00 -9.28
C SER A 426 -27.60 -31.63 -8.71
N THR A 427 -27.34 -31.44 -7.42
CA THR A 427 -27.10 -30.12 -6.84
C THR A 427 -25.62 -30.09 -6.50
N SER A 428 -24.89 -29.20 -7.18
CA SER A 428 -23.44 -29.04 -7.03
C SER A 428 -23.15 -28.41 -5.67
N GLU A 429 -23.01 -29.23 -4.63
CA GLU A 429 -22.29 -28.86 -3.41
C GLU A 429 -20.82 -28.64 -3.77
N ALA A 430 -20.44 -27.39 -4.00
CA ALA A 430 -19.06 -27.00 -4.24
C ALA A 430 -18.24 -27.20 -2.95
N SER A 431 -17.60 -28.37 -2.81
CA SER A 431 -16.61 -28.58 -1.77
C SER A 431 -15.33 -27.82 -2.14
N SER A 432 -15.06 -26.68 -1.51
CA SER A 432 -13.79 -25.96 -1.61
C SER A 432 -12.65 -26.87 -1.13
N LYS A 433 -11.89 -27.44 -2.06
CA LYS A 433 -10.80 -28.39 -1.77
C LYS A 433 -9.47 -27.73 -2.08
N PHE A 434 -8.49 -27.94 -1.21
CA PHE A 434 -7.12 -27.56 -1.47
C PHE A 434 -6.62 -28.28 -2.73
N THR A 435 -6.04 -27.51 -3.66
CA THR A 435 -5.48 -28.01 -4.92
C THR A 435 -3.97 -27.95 -4.88
N LYS A 436 -3.30 -29.02 -5.34
CA LYS A 436 -1.83 -29.09 -5.37
C LYS A 436 -1.32 -28.27 -6.55
N GLN A 437 -0.51 -27.25 -6.27
CA GLN A 437 -0.01 -26.29 -7.25
C GLN A 437 1.51 -26.12 -7.10
N TYR A 438 2.22 -26.10 -8.22
CA TYR A 438 3.61 -25.70 -8.27
C TYR A 438 3.70 -24.17 -8.16
N CYS A 439 4.44 -23.69 -7.18
CA CYS A 439 4.52 -22.28 -6.80
C CYS A 439 5.95 -21.76 -6.95
N VAL A 440 6.07 -20.52 -7.42
CA VAL A 440 7.33 -19.79 -7.58
C VAL A 440 7.16 -18.41 -6.98
N LEU A 441 8.00 -18.09 -6.00
CA LEU A 441 8.11 -16.77 -5.40
C LEU A 441 9.32 -16.05 -5.99
N HIS A 442 9.08 -14.88 -6.55
CA HIS A 442 10.13 -14.04 -7.12
C HIS A 442 9.75 -12.56 -7.00
N GLY A 443 10.76 -11.71 -7.06
CA GLY A 443 10.64 -10.28 -6.86
C GLY A 443 11.97 -9.68 -6.46
N ALA A 444 12.02 -8.37 -6.36
CA ALA A 444 13.18 -7.63 -5.87
C ALA A 444 12.72 -6.27 -5.34
N ASN A 445 13.59 -5.60 -4.60
CA ASN A 445 13.39 -4.21 -4.15
C ASN A 445 12.08 -4.02 -3.38
N GLY A 446 11.75 -4.95 -2.49
CA GLY A 446 10.57 -4.86 -1.64
C GLY A 446 9.24 -5.20 -2.31
N LEU A 447 9.21 -5.54 -3.61
CA LEU A 447 8.01 -5.94 -4.34
C LEU A 447 8.13 -7.37 -4.88
N TYR A 448 7.22 -8.23 -4.43
CA TYR A 448 7.26 -9.67 -4.70
C TYR A 448 5.92 -10.19 -5.21
N GLN A 449 5.96 -11.30 -5.93
CA GLN A 449 4.78 -11.97 -6.46
C GLN A 449 4.95 -13.49 -6.33
N LEU A 450 3.85 -14.19 -6.00
CA LEU A 450 3.78 -15.64 -5.99
C LEU A 450 2.98 -16.12 -7.20
N ARG A 451 3.63 -16.83 -8.11
CA ARG A 451 2.98 -17.47 -9.27
C ARG A 451 2.72 -18.92 -8.98
N TYR A 452 1.57 -19.42 -9.42
CA TYR A 452 1.21 -20.82 -9.24
C TYR A 452 0.56 -21.44 -10.47
N GLY A 453 0.75 -22.75 -10.66
CA GLY A 453 0.18 -23.54 -11.74
C GLY A 453 0.36 -25.04 -11.56
N GLU A 454 -0.22 -25.84 -12.45
CA GLU A 454 -0.27 -27.31 -12.30
C GLU A 454 1.11 -27.98 -12.36
N SER A 455 2.09 -27.35 -13.02
CA SER A 455 3.46 -27.83 -13.16
C SER A 455 4.45 -26.68 -13.35
N SER A 456 5.75 -26.98 -13.26
CA SER A 456 6.83 -26.01 -13.49
C SER A 456 6.91 -25.49 -14.93
N THR A 457 6.28 -26.19 -15.89
CA THR A 457 6.31 -25.88 -17.33
C THR A 457 4.94 -25.48 -17.90
N SER A 458 3.86 -25.56 -17.10
CA SER A 458 2.52 -25.18 -17.55
C SER A 458 2.34 -23.66 -17.58
N PRO A 459 1.37 -23.14 -18.36
CA PRO A 459 0.96 -21.74 -18.25
C PRO A 459 0.52 -21.43 -16.81
N VAL A 460 0.82 -20.21 -16.35
CA VAL A 460 0.47 -19.76 -15.00
C VAL A 460 -1.05 -19.84 -14.81
N SER A 461 -1.49 -20.54 -13.76
CA SER A 461 -2.90 -20.67 -13.40
C SER A 461 -3.39 -19.43 -12.64
N GLY A 462 -2.53 -18.84 -11.80
CA GLY A 462 -2.80 -17.57 -11.15
C GLY A 462 -1.54 -16.90 -10.60
N VAL A 463 -1.68 -15.61 -10.29
CA VAL A 463 -0.63 -14.78 -9.69
C VAL A 463 -1.20 -14.09 -8.47
N HIS A 464 -0.49 -14.19 -7.36
CA HIS A 464 -0.72 -13.38 -6.17
C HIS A 464 0.34 -12.27 -6.16
N GLU A 465 -0.06 -11.08 -6.60
CA GLU A 465 0.80 -9.92 -6.81
C GLU A 465 0.91 -9.04 -5.56
N PHE A 466 1.83 -8.07 -5.56
CA PHE A 466 1.95 -7.02 -4.53
C PHE A 466 2.31 -7.48 -3.12
N ILE A 467 2.95 -8.64 -2.97
CA ILE A 467 3.55 -9.03 -1.69
C ILE A 467 4.67 -8.03 -1.40
N THR A 468 4.48 -7.18 -0.40
CA THR A 468 5.32 -6.01 -0.15
C THR A 468 5.96 -6.09 1.23
N ALA A 469 7.28 -5.85 1.30
CA ALA A 469 8.02 -5.83 2.55
C ALA A 469 7.45 -4.77 3.52
N GLY A 470 7.28 -5.13 4.79
CA GLY A 470 6.75 -4.28 5.85
C GLY A 470 5.24 -3.99 5.78
N VAL A 471 4.54 -4.51 4.77
CA VAL A 471 3.10 -4.30 4.55
C VAL A 471 2.35 -5.63 4.53
N SER A 472 2.87 -6.64 3.84
CA SER A 472 2.26 -7.96 3.79
C SER A 472 2.63 -8.81 5.02
N SER A 473 1.72 -9.65 5.47
CA SER A 473 1.91 -10.56 6.61
C SER A 473 1.65 -12.01 6.20
N VAL A 474 2.28 -12.94 6.92
CA VAL A 474 1.94 -14.36 6.89
C VAL A 474 1.27 -14.72 8.20
N GLU A 475 0.03 -15.19 8.13
CA GLU A 475 -0.81 -15.44 9.28
C GLU A 475 -1.29 -16.89 9.34
N HIS A 476 -1.64 -17.34 10.54
CA HIS A 476 -2.35 -18.59 10.75
C HIS A 476 -3.80 -18.27 11.08
N THR A 477 -4.71 -18.63 10.18
CA THR A 477 -6.15 -18.39 10.34
C THR A 477 -6.90 -19.70 10.54
N SER A 478 -8.16 -19.62 10.95
CA SER A 478 -9.04 -20.79 11.08
C SER A 478 -9.20 -21.54 9.73
N ARG A 479 -9.07 -20.84 8.61
CA ARG A 479 -9.14 -21.40 7.25
C ARG A 479 -7.88 -22.21 6.91
N SER A 480 -6.72 -21.67 7.23
CA SER A 480 -5.44 -22.35 6.99
C SER A 480 -5.24 -23.53 7.96
N SER A 481 -5.81 -23.44 9.17
CA SER A 481 -5.77 -24.48 10.20
C SER A 481 -6.50 -25.79 9.83
N CYS A 482 -7.27 -25.80 8.73
CA CYS A 482 -7.90 -27.01 8.21
C CYS A 482 -6.90 -28.03 7.62
N GLN A 483 -5.65 -27.63 7.39
CA GLN A 483 -4.56 -28.50 6.91
C GLN A 483 -3.36 -28.43 7.86
N PRO A 484 -2.61 -29.53 8.03
CA PRO A 484 -1.30 -29.46 8.69
C PRO A 484 -0.39 -28.53 7.88
N PHE A 485 0.40 -27.71 8.57
CA PHE A 485 1.30 -26.71 7.94
C PHE A 485 0.59 -25.67 7.05
N GLY A 486 -0.66 -25.33 7.38
CA GLY A 486 -1.44 -24.34 6.66
C GLY A 486 -1.23 -22.90 7.15
N PHE A 487 -0.94 -21.98 6.23
CA PHE A 487 -0.70 -20.55 6.47
C PHE A 487 -1.46 -19.70 5.44
N GLU A 488 -1.63 -18.41 5.70
CA GLU A 488 -2.30 -17.47 4.82
C GLU A 488 -1.40 -16.25 4.55
N ILE A 489 -1.23 -15.91 3.28
CA ILE A 489 -0.49 -14.72 2.85
C ILE A 489 -1.51 -13.59 2.71
N VAL A 490 -1.29 -12.49 3.44
CA VAL A 490 -2.17 -11.32 3.44
C VAL A 490 -1.39 -10.12 2.90
N ILE A 491 -1.84 -9.51 1.81
CA ILE A 491 -1.11 -8.41 1.17
C ILE A 491 -1.04 -7.16 2.05
N ASN A 492 -2.13 -6.82 2.74
CA ASN A 492 -2.16 -5.71 3.68
C ASN A 492 -3.20 -5.95 4.78
N PRO A 493 -2.79 -6.33 6.00
CA PRO A 493 -3.73 -6.65 7.09
C PRO A 493 -4.52 -5.43 7.60
N SER A 494 -4.20 -4.22 7.15
CA SER A 494 -4.91 -2.99 7.53
C SER A 494 -6.27 -2.83 6.83
N PHE A 495 -6.53 -3.59 5.76
CA PHE A 495 -7.80 -3.58 5.03
C PHE A 495 -8.52 -4.92 5.17
N SER A 496 -9.82 -4.87 5.50
CA SER A 496 -10.69 -6.05 5.67
C SER A 496 -10.88 -6.86 4.38
N ASP A 497 -10.84 -6.20 3.23
CA ASP A 497 -10.99 -6.81 1.90
C ASP A 497 -9.66 -7.07 1.19
N SER A 498 -8.55 -7.07 1.94
CA SER A 498 -7.24 -7.34 1.36
C SER A 498 -7.21 -8.72 0.70
N PRO A 499 -6.60 -8.85 -0.50
CA PRO A 499 -6.44 -10.15 -1.12
C PRO A 499 -5.62 -11.06 -0.21
N THR A 500 -6.16 -12.23 0.09
CA THR A 500 -5.49 -13.26 0.86
C THR A 500 -5.32 -14.52 0.03
N LEU A 501 -4.24 -15.26 0.26
CA LEU A 501 -4.01 -16.57 -0.34
C LEU A 501 -3.77 -17.59 0.78
N CYS A 502 -4.72 -18.52 0.91
CA CYS A 502 -4.62 -19.61 1.88
C CYS A 502 -3.83 -20.79 1.27
N CYS A 503 -2.72 -21.14 1.91
CA CYS A 503 -1.74 -22.12 1.49
C CYS A 503 -1.58 -23.22 2.55
N ALA A 504 -1.10 -24.39 2.15
CA ALA A 504 -0.56 -25.39 3.07
C ALA A 504 0.61 -26.13 2.43
N ALA A 505 1.63 -26.44 3.22
CA ALA A 505 2.76 -27.25 2.79
C ALA A 505 2.46 -28.76 2.96
N GLU A 506 3.01 -29.59 2.09
CA GLU A 506 2.82 -31.06 2.15
C GLU A 506 3.73 -31.71 3.21
N SER A 507 4.86 -31.06 3.53
CA SER A 507 5.82 -31.53 4.52
C SER A 507 6.30 -30.38 5.43
N GLU A 508 6.81 -30.73 6.60
CA GLU A 508 7.43 -29.77 7.54
C GLU A 508 8.66 -29.09 6.92
N SER A 509 9.43 -29.81 6.12
CA SER A 509 10.58 -29.25 5.42
C SER A 509 10.16 -28.17 4.42
N ASP A 510 9.10 -28.44 3.64
CA ASP A 510 8.56 -27.47 2.70
C ASP A 510 7.96 -26.27 3.42
N PHE A 511 7.27 -26.51 4.54
CA PHE A 511 6.73 -25.45 5.39
C PHE A 511 7.82 -24.51 5.87
N MET A 512 8.91 -25.05 6.44
CA MET A 512 10.02 -24.23 6.94
C MET A 512 10.72 -23.45 5.83
N MET A 513 10.88 -24.06 4.64
CA MET A 513 11.42 -23.36 3.47
C MET A 513 10.52 -22.19 3.06
N TRP A 514 9.21 -22.41 2.93
CA TRP A 514 8.26 -21.38 2.54
C TRP A 514 8.12 -20.28 3.59
N MET A 515 8.04 -20.63 4.87
CA MET A 515 7.99 -19.66 5.96
C MET A 515 9.27 -18.82 6.03
N SER A 516 10.45 -19.43 5.84
CA SER A 516 11.72 -18.70 5.80
C SER A 516 11.76 -17.71 4.63
N ALA A 517 11.39 -18.15 3.43
CA ALA A 517 11.38 -17.32 2.24
C ALA A 517 10.34 -16.18 2.33
N LEU A 518 9.12 -16.49 2.75
CA LEU A 518 8.05 -15.50 2.89
C LEU A 518 8.34 -14.52 4.02
N SER A 519 8.84 -14.98 5.16
CA SER A 519 9.23 -14.07 6.27
C SER A 519 10.36 -13.13 5.82
N SER A 520 11.35 -13.65 5.10
CA SER A 520 12.43 -12.82 4.54
C SER A 520 11.90 -11.77 3.57
N VAL A 521 10.92 -12.12 2.74
CA VAL A 521 10.22 -11.21 1.82
C VAL A 521 9.39 -10.16 2.57
N THR A 522 8.58 -10.57 3.55
CA THR A 522 7.67 -9.67 4.27
C THR A 522 8.40 -8.79 5.28
N GLU A 523 9.54 -9.22 5.81
CA GLU A 523 10.36 -8.44 6.75
C GLU A 523 11.39 -7.56 6.03
N GLY A 524 11.61 -7.75 4.72
CA GLY A 524 12.60 -7.00 3.95
C GLY A 524 14.05 -7.43 4.22
N SER A 525 14.27 -8.68 4.64
CA SER A 525 15.57 -9.20 5.11
C SER A 525 16.45 -9.80 4.00
N ILE A 526 16.05 -9.71 2.72
CA ILE A 526 16.69 -10.42 1.60
C ILE A 526 18.02 -9.76 1.14
N ASP A 527 18.38 -8.59 1.65
CA ASP A 527 19.48 -7.77 1.14
C ASP A 527 20.92 -8.24 1.46
N CYS A 528 21.13 -9.48 1.94
CA CYS A 528 22.47 -9.93 2.39
C CYS A 528 23.10 -11.12 1.64
N GLN A 529 22.51 -11.67 0.57
CA GLN A 529 23.08 -12.88 -0.08
C GLN A 529 23.64 -12.71 -1.50
N ASN A 530 23.46 -11.57 -2.17
CA ASN A 530 23.89 -11.41 -3.57
C ASN A 530 25.24 -10.68 -3.78
N GLU A 531 26.00 -10.36 -2.72
CA GLU A 531 27.30 -9.67 -2.84
C GLU A 531 28.53 -10.60 -2.86
N THR A 532 28.35 -11.90 -3.07
CA THR A 532 29.47 -12.88 -3.10
C THR A 532 29.51 -13.71 -4.37
N ALA A 533 29.76 -13.06 -5.51
CA ALA A 533 30.22 -13.73 -6.73
C ALA A 533 31.27 -12.89 -7.47
N LEU A 534 32.31 -12.44 -6.75
CA LEU A 534 33.56 -12.02 -7.38
C LEU A 534 34.32 -13.26 -7.85
N VAL A 535 34.20 -13.54 -9.14
CA VAL A 535 35.04 -14.50 -9.86
C VAL A 535 36.51 -14.07 -9.74
N PRO A 536 37.43 -14.92 -9.25
CA PRO A 536 38.85 -14.60 -9.31
C PRO A 536 39.33 -14.77 -10.75
N MET A 537 39.68 -13.65 -11.38
CA MET A 537 40.50 -13.66 -12.59
C MET A 537 41.82 -14.40 -12.29
N SER A 538 41.97 -15.59 -12.86
CA SER A 538 43.27 -16.25 -12.97
C SER A 538 43.96 -15.75 -14.23
N ARG A 539 45.23 -15.38 -14.04
CA ARG A 539 46.19 -15.01 -15.09
C ARG A 539 46.48 -16.14 -16.06
#